data_AF-A0A9P7HGF6-F1
#
_entry.id   AF-A0A9P7HGF6-F1
#
_cell.length_a   1.000
_cell.length_b   1.000
_cell.length_c   1.000
_cell.angle_alpha   90.00
_cell.angle_beta   90.00
_cell.angle_gamma   90.00
#
_symmetry.space_group_name_H-M   'P 1'
#
loop_
_entity.id
_entity.type
_entity.pdbx_description
1 polymer ?
#
loop_
_entity_poly.entity_id
_entity_poly.type
_entity_poly.pdbx_seq_one_letter_code
_entity_poly.pdbx_strand_id
1 'polypeptide(L)'
;MQVLQLNNDPTDLMAAIARALDSVQGPVPWDQRIVLGCWNASFLQAARSQLPSYPLAHIGISLLYSHHFLRVPNLGFSLNQMTLVGPAGKLFLRELQRTDKLLMTWTVNEPRRMEWCIRQNLGHPRHPRTNSEGPALIDGVITDNPRLYREICEKFEDEMDGKFIRPKLAFTQTVKNKAETLAFILLTQSWMVAYHILRRWQGKFDFLKDRQTLDKR
;
A
#
# COMPACT_ATOMS: atom_id res chain seq x y z
N MET A 1 -9.30 2.85 -7.81
CA MET A 1 -7.87 2.84 -8.18
C MET A 1 -7.77 2.42 -9.64
N GLN A 2 -7.40 3.33 -10.55
CA GLN A 2 -7.10 2.94 -11.94
C GLN A 2 -5.71 2.31 -11.99
N VAL A 3 -5.60 1.13 -12.60
CA VAL A 3 -4.32 0.43 -12.77
C VAL A 3 -3.70 0.88 -14.10
N LEU A 4 -2.59 1.62 -14.02
CA LEU A 4 -1.82 2.07 -15.18
C LEU A 4 -1.08 0.86 -15.77
N GLN A 5 -1.42 0.47 -17.00
CA GLN A 5 -0.78 -0.63 -17.69
C GLN A 5 0.67 -0.29 -18.07
N LEU A 6 1.61 -1.20 -17.78
CA LEU A 6 3.06 -1.03 -18.01
C LEU A 6 3.47 -0.79 -19.48
N ASN A 7 2.58 -0.97 -20.45
CA ASN A 7 2.89 -0.95 -21.88
C ASN A 7 2.58 0.40 -22.55
N ASN A 8 1.95 1.34 -21.84
CA ASN A 8 1.66 2.67 -22.38
C ASN A 8 2.83 3.61 -22.10
N ASP A 9 3.06 4.58 -22.99
CA ASP A 9 3.96 5.69 -22.67
C ASP A 9 3.44 6.41 -21.40
N PRO A 10 4.26 6.53 -20.34
CA PRO A 10 3.81 7.13 -19.10
C PRO A 10 3.31 8.56 -19.23
N THR A 11 3.93 9.37 -20.11
CA THR A 11 3.58 10.77 -20.30
C THR A 11 2.26 10.89 -21.03
N ASP A 12 2.09 10.13 -22.12
CA ASP A 12 0.86 10.15 -22.92
C ASP A 12 -0.35 9.68 -22.09
N LEU A 13 -0.18 8.63 -21.29
CA LEU A 13 -1.25 8.12 -20.44
C LEU A 13 -1.63 9.13 -19.35
N MET A 14 -0.65 9.76 -18.70
CA MET A 14 -0.93 10.78 -17.67
C MET A 14 -1.57 12.03 -18.26
N ALA A 15 -1.13 12.47 -19.44
CA ALA A 15 -1.74 13.59 -20.14
C ALA A 15 -3.19 13.27 -20.57
N ALA A 16 -3.46 12.03 -20.99
CA ALA A 16 -4.83 11.58 -21.30
C ALA A 16 -5.73 11.55 -20.06
N ILE A 17 -5.21 11.08 -18.92
CA ILE A 17 -5.92 11.11 -17.64
C ILE A 17 -6.23 12.56 -17.24
N ALA A 18 -5.26 13.47 -17.34
CA ALA A 18 -5.46 14.89 -17.02
C ALA A 18 -6.60 15.51 -17.85
N ARG A 19 -6.56 15.34 -19.18
CA ARG A 19 -7.62 15.81 -20.08
C ARG A 19 -8.99 15.21 -19.72
N ALA A 20 -9.04 13.93 -19.36
CA ALA A 20 -10.29 13.28 -18.98
C ALA A 20 -10.86 13.85 -17.67
N LEU A 21 -10.02 14.09 -16.66
CA LEU A 21 -10.44 14.67 -15.39
C LEU A 21 -10.91 16.13 -15.56
N ASP A 22 -10.20 16.93 -16.36
CA ASP A 22 -10.56 18.32 -16.65
C ASP A 22 -11.88 18.44 -17.44
N SER A 23 -12.21 17.42 -18.24
CA SER A 23 -13.44 17.39 -19.04
C SER A 23 -14.72 17.30 -18.21
N VAL A 24 -14.63 16.88 -16.94
CA VAL A 24 -15.78 16.69 -16.05
C VAL A 24 -15.62 17.55 -14.81
N GLN A 25 -16.47 18.56 -14.68
CA GLN A 25 -16.50 19.41 -13.50
C GLN A 25 -17.38 18.81 -12.40
N GLY A 26 -16.98 19.00 -11.15
CA GLY A 26 -17.73 18.54 -9.98
C GLY A 26 -17.65 19.56 -8.85
N PRO A 27 -18.54 19.45 -7.84
CA PRO A 27 -18.57 20.38 -6.71
C PRO A 27 -17.31 20.29 -5.83
N VAL A 28 -16.59 19.18 -5.90
CA VAL A 28 -15.32 18.95 -5.19
C VAL A 28 -14.23 18.63 -6.23
N PRO A 29 -13.09 19.34 -6.22
CA PRO A 29 -11.96 19.08 -7.11
C PRO A 29 -11.51 17.62 -7.13
N TRP A 30 -11.07 17.13 -8.29
CA TRP A 30 -10.67 15.74 -8.47
C TRP A 30 -9.44 15.34 -7.67
N ASP A 31 -8.49 16.26 -7.48
CA ASP A 31 -7.27 16.05 -6.71
C ASP A 31 -7.53 15.83 -5.21
N GLN A 32 -8.73 16.17 -4.72
CA GLN A 32 -9.17 15.84 -3.35
C GLN A 32 -9.89 14.48 -3.26
N ARG A 33 -10.18 13.85 -4.40
CA ARG A 33 -11.02 12.64 -4.49
C ARG A 33 -10.28 11.43 -5.03
N ILE A 34 -9.13 11.65 -5.68
CA ILE A 34 -8.40 10.63 -6.42
C ILE A 34 -6.97 10.54 -5.89
N VAL A 35 -6.55 9.31 -5.59
CA VAL A 35 -5.14 8.97 -5.40
C VAL A 35 -4.67 8.19 -6.62
N LEU A 36 -3.60 8.65 -7.26
CA LEU A 36 -3.00 7.99 -8.42
C LEU A 36 -1.99 6.94 -7.95
N GLY A 37 -2.26 5.68 -8.25
CA GLY A 37 -1.38 4.57 -7.91
C GLY A 37 -0.41 4.26 -9.04
N CYS A 38 0.90 4.35 -8.79
CA CYS A 38 1.95 4.15 -9.80
C CYS A 38 2.81 2.91 -9.48
N TRP A 39 2.90 1.99 -10.44
CA TRP A 39 3.67 0.74 -10.30
C TRP A 39 5.18 0.91 -10.45
N ASN A 40 5.64 1.94 -11.15
CA ASN A 40 7.05 2.15 -11.43
C ASN A 40 7.43 3.64 -11.35
N ALA A 41 8.74 3.87 -11.37
CA ALA A 41 9.36 5.19 -11.33
C ALA A 41 8.91 6.10 -12.46
N SER A 42 8.83 5.58 -13.69
CA SER A 42 8.50 6.37 -14.87
C SER A 42 7.07 6.92 -14.82
N PHE A 43 6.09 6.12 -14.40
CA PHE A 43 4.71 6.59 -14.16
C PHE A 43 4.62 7.58 -13.02
N LEU A 44 5.40 7.38 -11.95
CA LEU A 44 5.44 8.33 -10.84
C LEU A 44 5.97 9.70 -11.30
N GLN A 45 7.04 9.72 -12.11
CA GLN A 45 7.61 10.95 -12.66
C GLN A 45 6.64 11.65 -13.63
N ALA A 46 6.01 10.88 -14.53
CA ALA A 46 5.01 11.41 -15.44
C ALA A 46 3.80 11.99 -14.69
N ALA A 47 3.31 11.31 -13.65
CA ALA A 47 2.20 11.78 -12.83
C ALA A 47 2.54 13.10 -12.13
N ARG A 48 3.75 13.26 -11.58
CA ARG A 48 4.18 14.53 -10.97
C ARG A 48 4.25 15.68 -11.96
N SER A 49 4.65 15.39 -13.19
CA SER A 49 4.75 16.39 -14.24
C SER A 49 3.37 16.84 -14.74
N GLN A 50 2.48 15.89 -15.02
CA GLN A 50 1.18 16.17 -15.67
C GLN A 50 0.05 16.46 -14.67
N LEU A 51 0.12 15.91 -13.45
CA LEU A 51 -0.93 15.95 -12.43
C LEU A 51 -0.32 16.35 -11.06
N PRO A 52 0.37 17.51 -10.95
CA PRO A 52 1.19 17.85 -9.77
C PRO A 52 0.40 18.04 -8.47
N SER A 53 -0.89 18.41 -8.54
CA SER A 53 -1.72 18.58 -7.35
C SER A 53 -2.30 17.26 -6.81
N TYR A 54 -2.23 16.18 -7.58
CA TYR A 54 -2.88 14.92 -7.23
C TYR A 54 -2.04 14.11 -6.23
N PRO A 55 -2.65 13.58 -5.16
CA PRO A 55 -2.00 12.63 -4.28
C PRO A 55 -1.52 11.38 -5.03
N LEU A 56 -0.30 10.94 -4.74
CA LEU A 56 0.33 9.78 -5.38
C LEU A 56 0.56 8.66 -4.38
N ALA A 57 0.45 7.42 -4.84
CA ALA A 57 0.82 6.22 -4.09
C ALA A 57 1.69 5.27 -4.93
N HIS A 58 2.80 4.80 -4.36
CA HIS A 58 3.59 3.74 -4.98
C HIS A 58 2.88 2.39 -4.82
N ILE A 59 2.58 1.72 -5.94
CA ILE A 59 2.06 0.35 -5.94
C ILE A 59 3.23 -0.64 -5.98
N GLY A 60 3.32 -1.54 -5.00
CA GLY A 60 4.47 -2.44 -4.89
C GLY A 60 4.20 -3.80 -4.24
N ILE A 61 5.01 -4.78 -4.63
CA ILE A 61 5.10 -6.11 -3.99
C ILE A 61 6.51 -6.42 -3.45
N SER A 62 7.42 -5.43 -3.51
CA SER A 62 8.79 -5.54 -3.00
C SER A 62 9.02 -4.45 -1.96
N LEU A 63 9.18 -4.84 -0.69
CA LEU A 63 9.48 -3.88 0.38
C LEU A 63 10.85 -3.25 0.21
N LEU A 64 11.82 -4.00 -0.33
CA LEU A 64 13.15 -3.47 -0.64
C LEU A 64 13.05 -2.31 -1.64
N TYR A 65 12.28 -2.49 -2.72
CA TYR A 65 12.06 -1.43 -3.70
C TYR A 65 11.24 -0.28 -3.10
N SER A 66 10.17 -0.61 -2.37
CA SER A 66 9.28 0.38 -1.74
C SER A 66 10.00 1.26 -0.72
N HIS A 67 10.97 0.71 0.00
CA HIS A 67 11.75 1.45 1.00
C HIS A 67 12.52 2.64 0.39
N HIS A 68 12.91 2.59 -0.89
CA HIS A 68 13.52 3.74 -1.57
C HIS A 68 12.60 4.97 -1.60
N PHE A 69 11.29 4.76 -1.61
CA PHE A 69 10.28 5.82 -1.71
C PHE A 69 9.88 6.41 -0.35
N LEU A 70 10.29 5.82 0.78
CA LEU A 70 9.96 6.32 2.11
C LEU A 70 10.41 7.77 2.33
N ARG A 71 11.46 8.20 1.63
CA ARG A 71 12.03 9.54 1.75
C ARG A 71 11.61 10.49 0.63
N VAL A 72 10.72 10.05 -0.27
CA VAL A 72 10.18 10.90 -1.33
C VAL A 72 8.99 11.67 -0.77
N PRO A 73 8.96 13.02 -0.80
CA PRO A 73 7.86 13.80 -0.24
C PRO A 73 6.56 13.56 -1.02
N ASN A 74 5.39 13.77 -0.39
CA ASN A 74 4.07 13.69 -1.02
C ASN A 74 3.85 12.40 -1.83
N LEU A 75 4.21 11.26 -1.22
CA LEU A 75 4.06 9.93 -1.81
C LEU A 75 3.65 8.95 -0.72
N GLY A 76 2.46 8.39 -0.86
CA GLY A 76 1.96 7.27 -0.06
C GLY A 76 2.29 5.92 -0.69
N PHE A 77 1.69 4.87 -0.13
CA PHE A 77 1.95 3.49 -0.51
C PHE A 77 0.66 2.71 -0.71
N SER A 78 0.69 1.81 -1.69
CA SER A 78 -0.32 0.79 -1.92
C SER A 78 0.42 -0.54 -2.08
N LEU A 79 0.51 -1.33 -1.02
CA LEU A 79 1.40 -2.50 -0.99
C LEU A 79 0.63 -3.81 -0.91
N ASN A 80 1.22 -4.86 -1.48
CA ASN A 80 0.66 -6.20 -1.31
C ASN A 80 0.72 -6.61 0.17
N GLN A 81 -0.45 -6.95 0.74
CA GLN A 81 -0.58 -7.22 2.18
C GLN A 81 0.38 -8.30 2.69
N MET A 82 0.62 -9.35 1.90
CA MET A 82 1.46 -10.47 2.32
C MET A 82 2.92 -10.06 2.51
N THR A 83 3.39 -9.04 1.79
CA THR A 83 4.76 -8.54 1.92
C THR A 83 4.98 -7.83 3.26
N LEU A 84 3.90 -7.29 3.85
CA LEU A 84 3.91 -6.64 5.15
C LEU A 84 3.84 -7.62 6.32
N VAL A 85 3.60 -8.90 6.06
CA VAL A 85 3.61 -9.94 7.09
C VAL A 85 5.05 -10.42 7.34
N GLY A 86 5.42 -10.55 8.62
CA GLY A 86 6.74 -11.05 9.03
C GLY A 86 7.74 -9.95 9.41
N PRO A 87 9.01 -10.31 9.68
CA PRO A 87 10.00 -9.38 10.23
C PRO A 87 10.28 -8.17 9.35
N ALA A 88 10.48 -8.35 8.05
CA ALA A 88 10.75 -7.27 7.11
C ALA A 88 9.58 -6.28 7.03
N GLY A 89 8.34 -6.80 6.94
CA GLY A 89 7.13 -5.99 6.96
C GLY A 89 6.96 -5.21 8.26
N LYS A 90 7.21 -5.83 9.42
CA LYS A 90 7.19 -5.13 10.72
C LYS A 90 8.20 -4.00 10.80
N LEU A 91 9.40 -4.18 10.26
CA LEU A 91 10.41 -3.12 10.20
C LEU A 91 9.95 -1.98 9.30
N PHE A 92 9.47 -2.29 8.10
CA PHE A 92 8.93 -1.30 7.17
C PHE A 92 7.77 -0.50 7.78
N LEU A 93 6.79 -1.17 8.40
CA LEU A 93 5.67 -0.52 9.07
C LEU A 93 6.14 0.40 10.21
N ARG A 94 7.13 -0.01 11.02
CA ARG A 94 7.71 0.84 12.07
C ARG A 94 8.40 2.08 11.54
N GLU A 95 9.05 1.99 10.40
CA GLU A 95 9.65 3.16 9.75
C GLU A 95 8.58 4.07 9.17
N LEU A 96 7.58 3.50 8.50
CA LEU A 96 6.46 4.23 7.93
C LEU A 96 5.65 4.95 9.01
N GLN A 97 5.47 4.36 10.20
CA GLN A 97 4.83 4.99 11.36
C GLN A 97 5.49 6.30 11.82
N ARG A 98 6.76 6.55 11.44
CA ARG A 98 7.46 7.81 11.75
C ARG A 98 7.23 8.88 10.69
N THR A 99 6.34 8.61 9.73
CA THR A 99 5.99 9.49 8.61
C THR A 99 4.48 9.75 8.62
N ASP A 100 4.06 10.75 7.86
CA ASP A 100 2.66 11.13 7.61
C ASP A 100 2.08 10.45 6.36
N LYS A 101 2.71 9.37 5.90
CA LYS A 101 2.41 8.77 4.61
C LYS A 101 1.24 7.80 4.69
N LEU A 102 0.30 7.99 3.77
CA LEU A 102 -0.81 7.05 3.53
C LEU A 102 -0.29 5.64 3.23
N LEU A 103 -0.89 4.63 3.84
CA LEU A 103 -0.70 3.21 3.51
C LEU A 103 -2.02 2.53 3.18
N MET A 104 -2.12 2.03 1.96
CA MET A 104 -3.17 1.13 1.50
C MET A 104 -2.61 -0.27 1.26
N THR A 105 -3.45 -1.30 1.37
CA THR A 105 -3.09 -2.69 1.07
C THR A 105 -3.98 -3.30 0.01
N TRP A 106 -3.45 -4.19 -0.83
CA TRP A 106 -4.20 -4.80 -1.93
C TRP A 106 -3.71 -6.23 -2.30
N THR A 107 -4.47 -7.01 -3.07
CA THR A 107 -5.94 -7.09 -2.96
C THR A 107 -6.23 -8.07 -1.84
N VAL A 108 -6.99 -7.66 -0.84
CA VAL A 108 -7.19 -8.44 0.37
C VAL A 108 -8.61 -8.99 0.37
N ASN A 109 -8.73 -10.28 0.05
CA ASN A 109 -10.03 -10.95 -0.07
C ASN A 109 -10.27 -12.00 1.03
N GLU A 110 -9.22 -12.40 1.76
CA GLU A 110 -9.33 -13.40 2.81
C GLU A 110 -9.66 -12.74 4.16
N PRO A 111 -10.73 -13.19 4.89
CA PRO A 111 -11.14 -12.58 6.15
C PRO A 111 -10.03 -12.41 7.19
N ARG A 112 -9.16 -13.42 7.31
CA ARG A 112 -8.04 -13.38 8.25
C ARG A 112 -7.03 -12.28 7.92
N ARG A 113 -6.83 -11.99 6.64
CA ARG A 113 -5.91 -10.93 6.18
C ARG A 113 -6.55 -9.56 6.32
N MET A 114 -7.83 -9.45 6.01
CA MET A 114 -8.62 -8.24 6.27
C MET A 114 -8.52 -7.83 7.75
N GLU A 115 -8.75 -8.79 8.64
CA GLU A 115 -8.65 -8.54 10.08
C GLU A 115 -7.21 -8.25 10.53
N TRP A 116 -6.22 -8.94 9.95
CA TRP A 116 -4.82 -8.63 10.22
C TRP A 116 -4.51 -7.15 9.92
N CYS A 117 -5.06 -6.58 8.84
CA CYS A 117 -4.91 -5.17 8.52
C CYS A 117 -5.49 -4.28 9.62
N ILE A 118 -6.71 -4.57 10.08
CA ILE A 118 -7.36 -3.82 11.17
C ILE A 118 -6.50 -3.86 12.43
N ARG A 119 -5.98 -5.03 12.81
CA ARG A 119 -5.14 -5.19 14.00
C ARG A 119 -3.81 -4.45 13.95
N GLN A 120 -3.27 -4.14 12.76
CA GLN A 120 -2.05 -3.31 12.70
C GLN A 120 -2.28 -1.91 13.27
N ASN A 121 -3.53 -1.44 13.27
CA ASN A 121 -3.90 -0.13 13.83
C ASN A 121 -3.98 -0.13 15.36
N LEU A 122 -3.94 -1.28 16.03
CA LEU A 122 -3.88 -1.34 17.50
C LEU A 122 -2.50 -1.01 18.08
N GLY A 123 -1.44 -1.08 17.27
CA GLY A 123 -0.05 -0.95 17.71
C GLY A 123 0.41 0.49 17.95
N HIS A 124 -0.50 1.47 17.97
CA HIS A 124 -0.15 2.88 18.08
C HIS A 124 0.18 3.29 19.51
N PRO A 125 1.27 4.06 19.74
CA PRO A 125 1.49 4.71 21.02
C PRO A 125 0.31 5.65 21.31
N ARG A 126 -0.32 5.52 22.48
CA ARG A 126 -1.15 6.61 23.02
C ARG A 126 -0.26 7.84 23.12
N HIS A 127 -0.71 8.96 22.58
CA HIS A 127 0.02 10.21 22.79
C HIS A 127 -0.05 10.51 24.30
N PRO A 128 1.07 10.65 25.04
CA PRO A 128 1.04 10.72 26.52
C PRO A 128 0.32 11.96 27.09
N ARG A 129 -0.16 12.86 26.22
CA ARG A 129 -0.89 14.09 26.56
C ARG A 129 -2.34 14.15 26.06
N THR A 130 -2.80 13.17 25.28
CA THR A 130 -4.18 13.13 24.80
C THR A 130 -4.73 11.71 24.87
N ASN A 131 -6.00 11.56 25.21
CA ASN A 131 -6.71 10.28 25.08
C ASN A 131 -7.01 9.91 23.61
N SER A 132 -6.33 10.57 22.66
CA SER A 132 -6.51 10.38 21.24
C SER A 132 -5.58 9.26 20.76
N GLU A 133 -6.16 8.25 20.12
CA GLU A 133 -5.40 7.26 19.37
C GLU A 133 -4.62 7.95 18.24
N GLY A 134 -3.39 7.52 17.98
CA GLY A 134 -2.62 7.99 16.82
C GLY A 134 -3.33 7.64 15.51
N PRO A 135 -2.98 8.31 14.39
CA PRO A 135 -3.57 8.01 13.08
C PRO A 135 -3.34 6.55 12.72
N ALA A 136 -4.33 5.90 12.07
CA ALA A 136 -4.24 4.51 11.63
C ALA A 136 -2.94 4.23 10.85
N LEU A 137 -2.37 3.03 11.01
CA LEU A 137 -1.17 2.61 10.29
C LEU A 137 -1.52 2.14 8.87
N ILE A 138 -2.65 1.46 8.73
CA ILE A 138 -3.22 1.07 7.43
C ILE A 138 -4.51 1.87 7.26
N ASP A 139 -4.47 2.82 6.33
CA ASP A 139 -5.57 3.74 6.00
C ASP A 139 -6.62 3.11 5.09
N GLY A 140 -6.24 2.08 4.33
CA GLY A 140 -7.14 1.48 3.35
C GLY A 140 -6.84 0.03 3.01
N VAL A 141 -7.90 -0.72 2.76
CA VAL A 141 -7.85 -2.09 2.24
C VAL A 141 -8.61 -2.13 0.92
N ILE A 142 -7.89 -2.47 -0.14
CA ILE A 142 -8.46 -2.70 -1.47
C ILE A 142 -8.90 -4.16 -1.53
N THR A 143 -10.19 -4.37 -1.75
CA THR A 143 -10.83 -5.69 -1.77
C THR A 143 -11.88 -5.75 -2.87
N ASP A 144 -12.08 -6.96 -3.40
CA ASP A 144 -13.19 -7.24 -4.33
C ASP A 144 -14.50 -7.47 -3.58
N ASN A 145 -14.47 -7.63 -2.24
CA ASN A 145 -15.64 -7.84 -1.40
C ASN A 145 -15.72 -6.81 -0.25
N PRO A 146 -16.14 -5.57 -0.53
CA PRO A 146 -16.23 -4.52 0.48
C PRO A 146 -17.29 -4.79 1.55
N ARG A 147 -18.35 -5.55 1.23
CA ARG A 147 -19.38 -5.95 2.20
C ARG A 147 -18.77 -6.86 3.28
N LEU A 148 -18.01 -7.88 2.87
CA LEU A 148 -17.30 -8.76 3.79
C LEU A 148 -16.30 -7.99 4.67
N TYR A 149 -15.57 -7.03 4.09
CA TYR A 149 -14.64 -6.22 4.88
C TYR A 149 -15.36 -5.44 5.99
N ARG A 150 -16.52 -4.85 5.69
CA ARG A 150 -17.35 -4.15 6.67
C ARG A 150 -17.84 -5.08 7.79
N GLU A 151 -18.32 -6.27 7.45
CA GLU A 151 -18.75 -7.26 8.46
C GLU A 151 -17.60 -7.66 9.41
N ILE A 152 -16.37 -7.69 8.90
CA ILE A 152 -15.18 -7.99 9.72
C ILE A 152 -14.84 -6.81 10.63
N CYS A 153 -14.97 -5.56 10.16
CA CYS A 153 -14.82 -4.39 11.01
C CYS A 153 -15.84 -4.40 12.15
N GLU A 154 -17.13 -4.62 11.86
CA GLU A 154 -18.20 -4.68 12.86
C GLU A 154 -17.94 -5.79 13.90
N LYS A 155 -17.55 -7.00 13.47
CA LYS A 155 -17.16 -8.09 14.38
C LYS A 155 -15.94 -7.76 15.23
N PHE A 156 -14.99 -7.01 14.68
CA PHE A 156 -13.80 -6.59 15.41
C PHE A 156 -14.14 -5.54 16.46
N GLU A 157 -15.02 -4.59 16.16
CA GLU A 157 -15.55 -3.62 17.12
C GLU A 157 -16.30 -4.33 18.26
N ASP A 158 -17.16 -5.30 17.95
CA ASP A 158 -17.85 -6.12 18.95
C ASP A 158 -16.87 -6.92 19.85
N GLU A 159 -15.73 -7.37 19.31
CA GLU A 159 -14.66 -8.01 20.08
C GLU A 159 -14.00 -7.02 21.06
N MET A 160 -13.72 -5.80 20.59
CA MET A 160 -13.12 -4.74 21.41
C MET A 160 -14.07 -4.25 22.52
N ASP A 161 -15.38 -4.25 22.25
CA ASP A 161 -16.45 -3.95 23.22
C ASP A 161 -16.73 -5.12 24.19
N GLY A 162 -16.09 -6.28 24.01
CA GLY A 162 -16.33 -7.47 24.84
C GLY A 162 -17.67 -8.18 24.56
N LYS A 163 -18.40 -7.78 23.52
CA LYS A 163 -19.64 -8.42 23.06
C LYS A 163 -19.40 -9.74 22.36
N PHE A 164 -18.20 -9.93 21.82
CA PHE A 164 -17.78 -11.14 21.12
C PHE A 164 -16.47 -11.70 21.70
N ILE A 165 -16.50 -12.95 22.15
CA ILE A 165 -15.29 -13.68 22.57
C ILE A 165 -14.84 -14.58 21.42
N ARG A 166 -13.65 -14.30 20.91
CA ARG A 166 -13.06 -15.06 19.82
C ARG A 166 -12.59 -16.45 20.28
N PRO A 167 -12.97 -17.53 19.57
CA PRO A 167 -12.42 -18.86 19.84
C PRO A 167 -10.94 -18.92 19.46
N LYS A 168 -10.12 -19.55 20.33
CA LYS A 168 -8.70 -19.78 20.04
C LYS A 168 -8.57 -20.71 18.83
N LEU A 169 -7.76 -20.30 17.86
CA LEU A 169 -7.42 -21.15 16.72
C LEU A 169 -6.66 -22.39 17.21
N ALA A 170 -6.95 -23.55 16.61
CA ALA A 170 -6.17 -24.76 16.85
C ALA A 170 -4.68 -24.52 16.52
N PHE A 171 -3.79 -25.11 17.31
CA PHE A 171 -2.34 -24.96 17.14
C PHE A 171 -1.88 -25.40 15.75
N THR A 172 -2.40 -26.54 15.26
CA THR A 172 -2.10 -27.08 13.92
C THR A 172 -2.47 -26.11 12.81
N GLN A 173 -3.66 -25.49 12.90
CA GLN A 173 -4.10 -24.49 11.94
C GLN A 173 -3.21 -23.24 11.98
N THR A 174 -2.79 -22.81 13.18
CA THR A 174 -1.88 -21.68 13.35
C THR A 174 -0.52 -21.95 12.70
N VAL A 175 0.04 -23.14 12.90
CA VAL A 175 1.32 -23.56 12.31
C VAL A 175 1.19 -23.62 10.79
N LYS A 176 0.13 -24.26 10.26
CA LYS A 176 -0.13 -24.34 8.81
C LYS A 176 -0.20 -22.95 8.18
N ASN A 177 -1.00 -22.04 8.75
CA ASN A 177 -1.13 -20.66 8.23
C ASN A 177 0.21 -19.92 8.21
N LYS A 178 1.02 -20.05 9.27
CA LYS A 178 2.35 -19.44 9.35
C LYS A 178 3.28 -20.01 8.29
N ALA A 179 3.26 -21.33 8.07
CA ALA A 179 4.05 -22.00 7.06
C ALA A 179 3.65 -21.55 5.63
N GLU A 180 2.36 -21.50 5.33
CA GLU A 180 1.84 -21.01 4.03
C GLU A 180 2.24 -19.56 3.78
N THR A 181 2.13 -18.70 4.80
CA THR A 181 2.53 -17.30 4.72
C THR A 181 4.03 -17.16 4.46
N LEU A 182 4.85 -17.91 5.19
CA LEU A 182 6.31 -17.89 5.03
C LEU A 182 6.72 -18.41 3.66
N ALA A 183 6.12 -19.51 3.19
CA ALA A 183 6.37 -20.06 1.86
C ALA A 183 6.03 -19.04 0.76
N PHE A 184 4.88 -18.38 0.86
CA PHE A 184 4.48 -17.33 -0.07
C PHE A 184 5.48 -16.17 -0.08
N ILE A 185 5.89 -15.68 1.11
CA ILE A 185 6.86 -14.59 1.22
C ILE A 185 8.20 -14.99 0.58
N LEU A 186 8.73 -16.16 0.93
CA LEU A 186 10.02 -16.62 0.40
C LEU A 186 9.97 -16.78 -1.12
N LEU A 187 8.93 -17.44 -1.65
CA LEU A 187 8.75 -17.64 -3.08
C LEU A 187 8.63 -16.30 -3.83
N THR A 188 7.76 -15.40 -3.35
CA THR A 188 7.55 -14.09 -3.99
C THR A 188 8.77 -13.20 -3.91
N GLN A 189 9.45 -13.12 -2.76
CA GLN A 189 10.68 -12.33 -2.63
C GLN A 189 11.78 -12.89 -3.53
N SER A 190 11.96 -14.22 -3.59
CA SER A 190 12.98 -14.85 -4.44
C SER A 190 12.70 -14.59 -5.92
N TRP A 191 11.46 -14.76 -6.35
CA TRP A 191 11.05 -14.49 -7.73
C TRP A 191 11.20 -13.00 -8.08
N MET A 192 10.85 -12.11 -7.15
CA MET A 192 11.01 -10.67 -7.32
C MET A 192 12.48 -10.26 -7.41
N VAL A 193 13.34 -10.78 -6.53
CA VAL A 193 14.79 -10.53 -6.58
C VAL A 193 15.36 -11.04 -7.92
N ALA A 194 15.01 -12.25 -8.34
CA ALA A 194 15.42 -12.78 -9.64
C ALA A 194 14.93 -11.89 -10.79
N TYR A 195 13.66 -11.47 -10.79
CA TYR A 195 13.11 -10.54 -11.77
C TYR A 195 13.85 -9.20 -11.79
N HIS A 196 14.18 -8.63 -10.62
CA HIS A 196 14.91 -7.37 -10.50
C HIS A 196 16.34 -7.51 -11.04
N ILE A 197 17.02 -8.61 -10.72
CA ILE A 197 18.37 -8.92 -11.23
C ILE A 197 18.33 -9.07 -12.76
N LEU A 198 17.39 -9.86 -13.30
CA LEU A 198 17.24 -10.07 -14.73
C LEU A 198 16.92 -8.77 -15.46
N ARG A 199 15.96 -7.98 -14.97
CA ARG A 199 15.62 -6.67 -15.53
C ARG A 199 16.81 -5.72 -15.49
N ARG A 200 17.59 -5.73 -14.41
CA ARG A 200 18.78 -4.88 -14.26
C ARG A 200 19.87 -5.29 -15.24
N TRP A 201 20.09 -6.59 -15.41
CA TRP A 201 21.04 -7.14 -16.40
C TRP A 201 20.64 -6.80 -17.83
N GLN A 202 19.33 -6.81 -18.15
CA GLN A 202 18.80 -6.39 -19.45
C GLN A 202 18.80 -4.87 -19.67
N GLY A 203 19.20 -4.07 -18.68
CA GLY A 203 19.07 -2.60 -18.74
C GLY A 203 17.63 -2.08 -18.74
N LYS A 204 16.64 -2.95 -18.49
CA LYS A 204 15.20 -2.67 -18.51
C LYS A 204 14.60 -2.51 -17.12
N PHE A 205 15.44 -2.37 -16.09
CA PHE A 205 14.97 -2.12 -14.74
C PHE A 205 14.55 -0.66 -14.64
N ASP A 206 13.27 -0.44 -14.40
CA ASP A 206 12.71 0.90 -14.22
C ASP A 206 12.96 1.34 -12.77
N PHE A 207 14.11 1.98 -12.57
CA PHE A 207 14.48 2.59 -11.31
C PHE A 207 14.62 4.09 -11.48
N LEU A 208 14.36 4.82 -10.40
CA LEU A 208 14.71 6.22 -10.31
C LEU A 208 16.23 6.38 -10.40
N LYS A 209 16.71 6.73 -11.59
CA LYS A 209 18.13 6.99 -11.86
C LYS A 209 18.66 8.16 -11.03
N ASP A 210 17.81 9.14 -10.78
CA ASP A 210 18.11 10.29 -9.94
C ASP A 210 16.92 10.53 -9.00
N ARG A 211 17.23 10.71 -7.72
CA ARG A 211 16.23 11.01 -6.70
C ARG A 211 15.90 12.51 -6.68
N GLN A 212 16.84 13.36 -7.12
CA GLN A 212 16.67 14.81 -7.15
C GLN A 212 15.60 15.24 -8.15
N THR A 213 15.37 14.47 -9.21
CA THR A 213 14.30 14.74 -10.19
C THR A 213 12.90 14.59 -9.60
N LEU A 214 12.75 13.86 -8.49
CA LEU A 214 11.50 13.75 -7.74
C LEU A 214 11.36 14.80 -6.62
N ASP A 215 12.47 15.39 -6.18
CA ASP A 215 12.47 16.40 -5.12
C ASP A 215 12.20 17.81 -5.65
N LYS A 216 12.32 18.03 -6.97
CA LYS A 216 11.94 19.29 -7.62
C LYS A 216 10.41 19.45 -7.60
N ARG A 217 9.95 20.37 -6.76
CA ARG A 217 8.59 20.93 -6.76
C ARG A 217 8.40 21.89 -7.92
#